data_AF-A0A498HMR5-F1
#
_entry.id   AF-A0A498HMR5-F1
#
_cell.length_a   1.000
_cell.length_b   1.000
_cell.length_c   1.000
_cell.angle_alpha   90.00
_cell.angle_beta   90.00
_cell.angle_gamma   90.00
#
_symmetry.space_group_name_H-M   'P 1'
#
loop_
_entity.id
_entity.type
_entity.pdbx_description
1 polymer ?
#
loop_
_entity_poly.entity_id
_entity_poly.type
_entity_poly.pdbx_seq_one_letter_code
_entity_poly.pdbx_strand_id
1 'polypeptide(L)'
;MSSDKAPNPTAASAASAINASIDTSSGARAVANANASLHPGVESSKGVNGLDKLVLHDPRGSSAEVYLYGAHVTSWKNDHGEELLFVSNGSLLYCSNKHVKGYQCMLALWFCIMWSERCWHTLLATLFSIPAMKREMTRDGSFPCDAQFSQGPTKNGEGMGLGTAIFFLPNQAIFKPPKAIRGGIPLCFPQFSNLGSLDAHGFARNRVWSIDTDPSPFPTNSPNKVSVDLILKPTEEDMKTWPHSYEFRLRVALGPGGDLTLISRIRNTNTDGKPFTFTFAYHTYFSVSDISEVRVEGLETLDYLDNMQNRKRCTEQGDAITFESEVDKIYLSTPTKIAILDHEKKRTFVIRKDGLPDAVVWNPWDKKAKALTDFGDDEYKHMLCVEAAAIEKPITLKPGEEWRGRQELSAVPSSYCSGQLDPRKVLQGI
;
A
#
# COMPACT_ATOMS: atom_id res chain seq x y z
N MET A 1 17.77 0.33 -84.96
CA MET A 1 16.97 0.61 -83.74
C MET A 1 17.54 -0.29 -82.66
N SER A 2 18.45 0.26 -81.85
CA SER A 2 18.13 0.84 -80.53
C SER A 2 17.87 -0.32 -79.56
N SER A 3 18.56 -0.56 -78.46
CA SER A 3 19.37 0.21 -77.50
C SER A 3 19.09 -0.56 -76.18
N ASP A 4 19.92 -0.74 -75.17
CA ASP A 4 21.30 -0.42 -74.79
C ASP A 4 21.50 -1.28 -73.52
N LYS A 5 22.57 -2.07 -73.43
CA LYS A 5 23.83 -1.77 -72.71
C LYS A 5 23.76 -1.93 -71.17
N ALA A 6 24.45 -2.97 -70.70
CA ALA A 6 24.97 -3.19 -69.34
C ALA A 6 25.86 -2.00 -68.86
N PRO A 7 26.35 -1.85 -67.58
CA PRO A 7 26.79 -2.91 -66.64
C PRO A 7 26.72 -2.62 -65.09
N ASN A 8 27.15 -3.59 -64.28
CA ASN A 8 27.68 -3.47 -62.89
C ASN A 8 29.06 -2.71 -62.89
N PRO A 9 29.80 -2.40 -61.77
CA PRO A 9 29.66 -2.67 -60.32
C PRO A 9 30.11 -1.52 -59.33
N THR A 10 29.93 -1.76 -58.01
CA THR A 10 30.69 -1.33 -56.79
C THR A 10 31.19 0.11 -56.53
N ALA A 11 30.74 0.68 -55.39
CA ALA A 11 31.52 1.11 -54.19
C ALA A 11 31.19 2.52 -53.60
N ALA A 12 30.87 2.51 -52.30
CA ALA A 12 31.05 3.57 -51.28
C ALA A 12 30.30 4.92 -51.38
N SER A 13 29.36 5.17 -50.45
CA SER A 13 29.52 6.20 -49.41
C SER A 13 28.47 6.05 -48.30
N ALA A 14 28.89 6.38 -47.08
CA ALA A 14 28.12 6.33 -45.85
C ALA A 14 27.34 7.63 -45.60
N ALA A 15 26.46 7.56 -44.59
CA ALA A 15 25.72 8.63 -43.90
C ALA A 15 24.28 8.89 -44.37
N SER A 16 23.33 8.28 -43.65
CA SER A 16 22.08 8.97 -43.29
C SER A 16 21.58 8.39 -41.97
N ALA A 17 21.61 9.23 -40.93
CA ALA A 17 21.10 8.95 -39.61
C ALA A 17 19.57 8.89 -39.65
N ILE A 18 18.99 7.77 -39.19
CA ILE A 18 17.57 7.68 -38.90
C ILE A 18 17.39 8.12 -37.45
N ASN A 19 17.02 9.39 -37.27
CA ASN A 19 16.43 9.88 -36.02
C ASN A 19 15.08 9.18 -35.82
N ALA A 20 15.05 8.13 -35.01
CA ALA A 20 13.80 7.60 -34.46
C ALA A 20 13.32 8.55 -33.35
N SER A 21 12.42 9.46 -33.70
CA SER A 21 11.60 10.17 -32.72
C SER A 21 10.72 9.15 -32.01
N ILE A 22 10.91 8.99 -30.70
CA ILE A 22 9.98 8.28 -29.83
C ILE A 22 8.66 9.04 -29.87
N ASP A 23 7.67 8.47 -30.56
CA ASP A 23 6.33 9.03 -30.65
C ASP A 23 5.60 8.83 -29.32
N THR A 24 5.63 9.88 -28.50
CA THR A 24 4.94 9.99 -27.20
C THR A 24 3.41 9.92 -27.33
N SER A 25 2.85 9.92 -28.56
CA SER A 25 1.41 9.80 -28.78
C SER A 25 0.89 8.36 -28.64
N SER A 26 1.76 7.36 -28.83
CA SER A 26 1.39 5.93 -28.75
C SER A 26 1.03 5.48 -27.32
N GLY A 27 1.76 5.97 -26.32
CA GLY A 27 1.51 5.68 -24.90
C GLY A 27 0.23 6.34 -24.37
N ALA A 28 -0.06 7.58 -24.79
CA ALA A 28 -1.28 8.28 -24.37
C ALA A 28 -2.55 7.64 -24.94
N ARG A 29 -2.50 7.12 -26.17
CA ARG A 29 -3.60 6.40 -26.81
C ARG A 29 -3.91 5.05 -26.17
N ALA A 30 -2.88 4.34 -25.69
CA ALA A 30 -3.06 3.07 -24.98
C ALA A 30 -3.74 3.26 -23.61
N VAL A 31 -3.37 4.30 -22.86
CA VAL A 31 -3.98 4.63 -21.56
C VAL A 31 -5.42 5.13 -21.73
N ALA A 32 -5.69 5.96 -22.76
CA ALA A 32 -7.05 6.42 -23.07
C ALA A 32 -7.98 5.27 -23.49
N ASN A 33 -7.49 4.27 -24.23
CA ASN A 33 -8.27 3.08 -24.60
C ASN A 33 -8.53 2.13 -23.42
N ALA A 34 -7.61 2.04 -22.46
CA ALA A 34 -7.83 1.22 -21.26
C ALA A 34 -8.99 1.74 -20.40
N ASN A 35 -9.12 3.07 -20.26
CA ASN A 35 -10.23 3.70 -19.52
C ASN A 35 -11.60 3.46 -20.16
N ALA A 36 -11.68 3.24 -21.48
CA ALA A 36 -12.94 2.97 -22.18
C ALA A 36 -13.48 1.53 -21.98
N SER A 37 -12.69 0.65 -21.36
CA SER A 37 -13.01 -0.78 -21.13
C SER A 37 -13.35 -1.11 -19.67
N LEU A 38 -13.34 -0.12 -18.78
CA LEU A 38 -13.60 -0.31 -17.36
C LEU A 38 -15.10 -0.49 -17.09
N HIS A 39 -15.41 -1.26 -16.04
CA HIS A 39 -16.78 -1.42 -15.57
C HIS A 39 -17.36 -0.04 -15.16
N PRO A 40 -18.65 0.27 -15.41
CA PRO A 40 -19.23 1.61 -15.16
C PRO A 40 -19.09 2.14 -13.72
N GLY A 41 -18.86 1.26 -12.74
CA GLY A 41 -18.61 1.61 -11.34
C GLY A 41 -17.12 1.76 -10.98
N VAL A 42 -16.21 1.79 -11.97
CA VAL A 42 -14.76 1.90 -11.76
C VAL A 42 -14.24 3.19 -12.35
N GLU A 43 -13.60 4.00 -11.52
CA GLU A 43 -12.99 5.26 -11.91
C GLU A 43 -11.47 5.19 -11.81
N SER A 44 -10.76 5.71 -12.80
CA SER A 44 -9.31 5.88 -12.76
C SER A 44 -8.95 7.25 -12.21
N SER A 45 -8.02 7.32 -11.28
CA SER A 45 -7.56 8.56 -10.67
C SER A 45 -6.08 8.49 -10.29
N LYS A 46 -5.49 9.64 -9.96
CA LYS A 46 -4.14 9.73 -9.42
C LYS A 46 -4.19 9.77 -7.91
N GLY A 47 -3.51 8.83 -7.27
CA GLY A 47 -3.31 8.78 -5.83
C GLY A 47 -2.08 9.57 -5.38
N VAL A 48 -1.58 9.22 -4.20
CA VAL A 48 -0.43 9.90 -3.59
C VAL A 48 0.79 9.77 -4.52
N ASN A 49 1.48 10.90 -4.74
CA ASN A 49 2.63 11.04 -5.66
C ASN A 49 2.33 10.71 -7.13
N GLY A 50 1.08 10.85 -7.56
CA GLY A 50 0.71 10.65 -8.96
C GLY A 50 0.68 9.18 -9.41
N LEU A 51 0.70 8.24 -8.45
CA LEU A 51 0.50 6.82 -8.74
C LEU A 51 -0.91 6.57 -9.26
N ASP A 52 -1.03 5.76 -10.30
CA ASP A 52 -2.32 5.35 -10.83
C ASP A 52 -3.07 4.47 -9.82
N LYS A 53 -4.32 4.84 -9.55
CA LYS A 53 -5.25 4.06 -8.75
C LYS A 53 -6.60 3.97 -9.44
N LEU A 54 -7.32 2.92 -9.08
CA LEU A 54 -8.68 2.64 -9.49
C LEU A 54 -9.58 2.72 -8.26
N VAL A 55 -10.77 3.29 -8.41
CA VAL A 55 -11.76 3.38 -7.34
C VAL A 55 -13.01 2.65 -7.79
N LEU A 56 -13.41 1.62 -7.05
CA LEU A 56 -14.65 0.89 -7.24
C LEU A 56 -15.72 1.54 -6.38
N HIS A 57 -16.87 1.84 -6.98
CA HIS A 57 -18.04 2.40 -6.29
C HIS A 57 -19.23 1.46 -6.43
N ASP A 58 -19.75 1.01 -5.30
CA ASP A 58 -21.03 0.31 -5.26
C ASP A 58 -22.19 1.34 -5.25
N PRO A 59 -23.31 1.10 -5.97
CA PRO A 59 -24.44 2.02 -5.99
C PRO A 59 -25.06 2.35 -4.62
N ARG A 60 -24.82 1.55 -3.57
CA ARG A 60 -25.30 1.83 -2.21
C ARG A 60 -24.32 2.64 -1.36
N GLY A 61 -23.17 3.03 -1.92
CA GLY A 61 -22.24 3.97 -1.28
C GLY A 61 -20.95 3.35 -0.75
N SER A 62 -20.81 2.02 -0.74
CA SER A 62 -19.51 1.39 -0.43
C SER A 62 -18.48 1.69 -1.52
N SER A 63 -17.21 1.73 -1.17
CA SER A 63 -16.13 1.95 -2.14
C SER A 63 -14.86 1.18 -1.80
N ALA A 64 -14.00 0.96 -2.80
CA ALA A 64 -12.67 0.40 -2.59
C ALA A 64 -11.63 1.06 -3.51
N GLU A 65 -10.44 1.34 -3.00
CA GLU A 65 -9.33 1.91 -3.78
C GLU A 65 -8.24 0.87 -4.01
N VAL A 66 -7.80 0.75 -5.27
CA VAL A 66 -6.76 -0.20 -5.71
C VAL A 66 -5.68 0.54 -6.49
N TYR A 67 -4.46 0.57 -5.96
CA TYR A 67 -3.31 1.09 -6.70
C TYR A 67 -2.81 0.07 -7.74
N LEU A 68 -2.48 0.53 -8.94
CA LEU A 68 -1.84 -0.33 -9.94
C LEU A 68 -0.45 -0.78 -9.49
N TYR A 69 0.24 0.05 -8.70
CA TYR A 69 1.45 -0.38 -8.01
C TYR A 69 1.11 -1.41 -6.92
N GLY A 70 1.60 -2.62 -7.10
CA GLY A 70 1.38 -3.77 -6.23
C GLY A 70 0.02 -4.44 -6.35
N ALA A 71 -0.85 -3.97 -7.26
CA ALA A 71 -2.29 -4.28 -7.26
C ALA A 71 -2.88 -4.14 -5.84
N HIS A 72 -2.50 -3.05 -5.17
CA HIS A 72 -2.60 -2.92 -3.73
C HIS A 72 -3.91 -2.26 -3.35
N VAL A 73 -4.80 -3.00 -2.69
CA VAL A 73 -6.04 -2.43 -2.14
C VAL A 73 -5.70 -1.61 -0.90
N THR A 74 -5.90 -0.31 -0.93
CA THR A 74 -5.51 0.60 0.17
C THR A 74 -6.68 1.17 0.94
N SER A 75 -7.90 1.12 0.40
CA SER A 75 -9.10 1.58 1.09
C SER A 75 -10.26 0.65 0.76
N TRP A 76 -11.11 0.41 1.74
CA TRP A 76 -12.38 -0.27 1.62
C TRP A 76 -13.34 0.36 2.62
N LYS A 77 -14.35 1.05 2.11
CA LYS A 77 -15.34 1.77 2.91
C LYS A 77 -16.71 1.13 2.79
N ASN A 78 -17.41 1.05 3.91
CA ASN A 78 -18.82 0.64 3.91
C ASN A 78 -19.73 1.76 3.36
N ASP A 79 -21.03 1.51 3.32
CA ASP A 79 -22.07 2.45 2.89
C ASP A 79 -22.22 3.68 3.80
N HIS A 80 -21.64 3.65 5.00
CA HIS A 80 -21.53 4.81 5.89
C HIS A 80 -20.23 5.62 5.71
N GLY A 81 -19.35 5.21 4.78
CA GLY A 81 -18.05 5.84 4.54
C GLY A 81 -16.99 5.52 5.60
N GLU A 82 -17.25 4.58 6.50
CA GLU A 82 -16.29 4.11 7.50
C GLU A 82 -15.18 3.30 6.82
N GLU A 83 -13.92 3.64 7.11
CA GLU A 83 -12.76 2.90 6.63
C GLU A 83 -12.58 1.58 7.38
N LEU A 84 -12.52 0.48 6.62
CA LEU A 84 -12.42 -0.89 7.13
C LEU A 84 -11.00 -1.43 7.05
N LEU A 85 -10.13 -0.83 6.24
CA LEU A 85 -8.71 -1.19 6.15
C LEU A 85 -7.83 -0.16 6.84
N PHE A 86 -6.79 -0.62 7.52
CA PHE A 86 -5.80 0.26 8.10
C PHE A 86 -4.70 0.58 7.07
N VAL A 87 -4.36 1.86 6.91
CA VAL A 87 -3.16 2.31 6.19
C VAL A 87 -2.37 3.27 7.08
N SER A 88 -1.07 3.01 7.22
CA SER A 88 -0.18 3.85 8.02
C SER A 88 -0.03 5.24 7.38
N ASN A 89 -0.14 6.28 8.22
CA ASN A 89 0.12 7.65 7.80
C ASN A 89 1.60 7.85 7.44
N GLY A 90 2.49 7.15 8.15
CA GLY A 90 3.93 7.13 7.86
C GLY A 90 4.23 6.58 6.46
N SER A 91 3.42 5.66 5.95
CA SER A 91 3.56 5.10 4.60
C SER A 91 3.34 6.12 3.51
N LEU A 92 2.27 6.91 3.63
CA LEU A 92 1.88 7.89 2.62
C LEU A 92 2.88 9.06 2.60
N LEU A 93 3.35 9.47 3.78
CA LEU A 93 4.42 10.47 3.93
C LEU A 93 5.76 9.98 3.37
N TYR A 94 6.12 8.71 3.56
CA TYR A 94 7.38 8.16 3.03
C TYR A 94 7.38 8.08 1.50
N CYS A 95 6.23 7.76 0.90
CA CYS A 95 6.07 7.85 -0.55
C CYS A 95 6.24 9.30 -1.04
N SER A 96 5.81 10.31 -0.27
CA SER A 96 5.89 11.72 -0.67
C SER A 96 7.21 12.44 -0.40
N ASN A 97 8.00 12.01 0.60
CA ASN A 97 9.06 12.86 1.17
C ASN A 97 10.51 12.53 0.79
N LYS A 98 10.80 11.83 -0.32
CA LYS A 98 12.22 11.64 -0.72
C LYS A 98 12.97 12.93 -1.03
N HIS A 99 12.30 14.08 -1.21
CA HIS A 99 12.97 15.37 -1.38
C HIS A 99 13.04 16.23 -0.11
N VAL A 100 12.10 16.15 0.83
CA VAL A 100 12.01 17.17 1.92
C VAL A 100 13.06 16.96 3.02
N LYS A 101 13.44 15.72 3.35
CA LYS A 101 14.43 15.46 4.41
C LYS A 101 15.85 15.91 4.05
N GLY A 102 16.18 15.97 2.75
CA GLY A 102 17.45 16.54 2.27
C GLY A 102 17.50 18.06 2.44
N TYR A 103 16.40 18.75 2.13
CA TYR A 103 16.33 20.21 2.25
C TYR A 103 16.25 20.70 3.69
N GLN A 104 15.59 20.00 4.61
CA GLN A 104 15.61 20.39 6.03
C GLN A 104 16.99 20.21 6.67
N CYS A 105 17.73 19.15 6.34
CA CYS A 105 19.11 18.98 6.81
C CYS A 105 20.05 19.99 6.16
N MET A 106 19.88 20.31 4.87
CA MET A 106 20.67 21.34 4.19
C MET A 106 20.35 22.75 4.67
N LEU A 107 19.09 23.08 4.98
CA LEU A 107 18.71 24.36 5.60
C LEU A 107 19.29 24.46 7.00
N ALA A 108 19.24 23.39 7.81
CA ALA A 108 19.89 23.36 9.12
C ALA A 108 21.43 23.52 9.01
N LEU A 109 22.07 22.86 8.04
CA LEU A 109 23.50 23.05 7.76
C LEU A 109 23.81 24.46 7.24
N TRP A 110 22.95 25.02 6.39
CA TRP A 110 23.11 26.36 5.84
C TRP A 110 22.90 27.44 6.91
N PHE A 111 21.93 27.25 7.83
CA PHE A 111 21.78 28.09 9.02
C PHE A 111 22.97 27.95 9.97
N CYS A 112 23.53 26.74 10.17
CA CYS A 112 24.75 26.57 10.97
C CYS A 112 26.00 27.19 10.32
N ILE A 113 26.16 27.09 9.00
CA ILE A 113 27.28 27.68 8.25
C ILE A 113 27.15 29.21 8.21
N MET A 114 25.94 29.75 8.00
CA MET A 114 25.66 31.19 8.03
C MET A 114 25.78 31.80 9.44
N TRP A 115 25.55 31.01 10.50
CA TRP A 115 25.79 31.44 11.89
C TRP A 115 27.28 31.40 12.24
N SER A 116 28.02 30.42 11.71
CA SER A 116 29.48 30.30 11.86
C SER A 116 30.23 31.46 11.19
N GLU A 117 29.84 31.88 9.97
CA GLU A 117 30.52 32.96 9.26
C GLU A 117 30.16 34.37 9.78
N ARG A 118 29.04 34.52 10.50
CA ARG A 118 28.71 35.78 11.21
C ARG A 118 29.48 35.99 12.51
N CYS A 119 30.23 35.00 13.00
CA CYS A 119 31.11 35.15 14.16
C CYS A 119 32.57 35.48 13.81
N TRP A 120 32.96 35.50 12.52
CA TRP A 120 34.32 35.86 12.13
C TRP A 120 34.54 37.32 11.76
N HIS A 121 33.47 38.09 11.51
CA HIS A 121 33.58 39.52 11.18
C HIS A 121 33.33 40.48 12.35
N THR A 122 33.33 40.00 13.59
CA THR A 122 33.25 40.87 14.79
C THR A 122 34.37 40.61 15.79
N LEU A 123 35.55 40.21 15.31
CA LEU A 123 36.72 40.02 16.16
C LEU A 123 38.01 40.54 15.50
N LEU A 124 37.99 41.75 14.93
CA LEU A 124 39.23 42.44 14.49
C LEU A 124 39.12 43.97 14.34
N ALA A 125 38.30 44.64 15.15
CA ALA A 125 38.30 46.10 15.22
C ALA A 125 37.92 46.60 16.61
N THR A 126 38.93 46.71 17.49
CA THR A 126 39.24 47.87 18.36
C THR A 126 40.02 47.41 19.60
N LEU A 127 41.34 47.63 19.55
CA LEU A 127 42.18 47.84 20.73
C LEU A 127 42.14 49.34 21.09
N PHE A 128 42.25 49.64 22.40
CA PHE A 128 42.54 50.94 23.06
C PHE A 128 41.38 51.90 23.41
N SER A 129 40.90 51.86 24.67
CA SER A 129 41.09 52.92 25.71
C SER A 129 40.13 52.77 26.93
N ILE A 130 40.70 52.34 28.07
CA ILE A 130 40.53 52.67 29.53
C ILE A 130 39.40 53.67 29.95
N PRO A 131 38.79 53.67 31.19
CA PRO A 131 38.44 52.64 32.19
C PRO A 131 37.00 52.79 32.84
N ALA A 132 36.68 51.88 33.78
CA ALA A 132 36.05 52.12 35.10
C ALA A 132 34.62 51.57 35.41
N MET A 133 34.62 50.72 36.44
CA MET A 133 33.72 50.63 37.61
C MET A 133 32.28 50.06 37.52
N LYS A 134 32.15 48.97 38.31
CA LYS A 134 31.10 48.63 39.30
C LYS A 134 29.79 47.94 38.86
N ARG A 135 29.58 46.76 39.49
CA ARG A 135 28.38 46.25 40.22
C ARG A 135 27.01 46.41 39.54
N GLU A 136 26.06 45.49 39.56
CA GLU A 136 25.70 44.50 40.58
C GLU A 136 24.69 43.51 39.98
N MET A 137 24.47 42.44 40.71
CA MET A 137 23.68 41.25 40.39
C MET A 137 22.39 41.31 41.23
N THR A 138 21.21 41.25 40.62
CA THR A 138 19.93 40.71 41.17
C THR A 138 18.89 40.70 40.03
N ARG A 139 18.30 39.56 39.62
CA ARG A 139 17.28 38.73 40.29
C ARG A 139 15.95 39.49 40.46
N ASP A 140 15.03 39.32 39.51
CA ASP A 140 13.70 38.75 39.73
C ASP A 140 12.82 38.94 38.48
N GLY A 141 12.33 37.81 37.98
CA GLY A 141 11.34 37.74 36.92
C GLY A 141 9.95 37.69 37.52
N SER A 142 9.14 38.69 37.19
CA SER A 142 7.68 38.63 37.30
C SER A 142 7.07 39.58 36.27
N PHE A 143 6.32 39.02 35.33
CA PHE A 143 5.34 39.73 34.50
C PHE A 143 4.13 40.14 35.39
N PRO A 144 3.42 41.24 35.10
CA PRO A 144 2.25 41.13 34.21
C PRO A 144 1.87 42.37 33.36
N CYS A 145 1.13 42.06 32.29
CA CYS A 145 0.01 42.73 31.62
C CYS A 145 -0.07 44.24 31.30
N ASP A 146 -0.59 44.44 30.08
CA ASP A 146 -1.43 45.53 29.55
C ASP A 146 -0.82 46.85 29.09
N ALA A 147 -0.91 47.09 27.77
CA ALA A 147 -1.38 48.37 27.22
C ALA A 147 -1.89 48.21 25.78
N GLN A 148 -3.12 48.68 25.58
CA GLN A 148 -3.88 48.80 24.34
C GLN A 148 -3.28 49.85 23.38
N PHE A 149 -3.61 49.78 22.08
CA PHE A 149 -3.77 51.00 21.28
C PHE A 149 -4.94 50.92 20.31
N SER A 150 -5.62 52.06 20.21
CA SER A 150 -6.92 52.31 19.58
C SER A 150 -6.85 52.74 18.11
N GLN A 151 -7.98 52.49 17.44
CA GLN A 151 -8.51 52.97 16.15
C GLN A 151 -8.12 54.43 15.77
N GLY A 152 -7.87 54.79 14.51
CA GLY A 152 -8.81 54.84 13.37
C GLY A 152 -8.20 55.58 12.14
N PRO A 153 -8.99 55.96 11.10
CA PRO A 153 -8.85 55.37 9.75
C PRO A 153 -8.57 56.37 8.59
N THR A 154 -8.07 55.88 7.44
CA THR A 154 -8.34 56.48 6.11
C THR A 154 -8.27 55.46 4.98
N LYS A 155 -9.09 55.73 3.95
CA LYS A 155 -9.58 54.84 2.90
C LYS A 155 -8.70 54.78 1.64
N ASN A 156 -8.91 53.68 0.91
CA ASN A 156 -8.82 53.44 -0.54
C ASN A 156 -7.45 53.09 -1.18
N GLY A 157 -7.36 51.83 -1.63
CA GLY A 157 -6.78 51.47 -2.91
C GLY A 157 -5.71 50.39 -2.87
N GLU A 158 -6.06 49.22 -3.42
CA GLU A 158 -5.20 48.07 -3.79
C GLU A 158 -4.89 47.05 -2.70
N GLY A 159 -5.68 45.98 -2.70
CA GLY A 159 -5.46 44.77 -1.92
C GLY A 159 -4.36 43.90 -2.54
N MET A 160 -3.29 43.71 -1.79
CA MET A 160 -2.43 42.52 -1.87
C MET A 160 -2.59 41.75 -0.56
N GLY A 161 -2.79 40.43 -0.64
CA GLY A 161 -2.55 39.56 0.52
C GLY A 161 -3.56 38.43 0.70
N LEU A 162 -3.40 37.37 -0.08
CA LEU A 162 -3.26 35.99 0.38
C LEU A 162 -2.83 35.18 -0.84
N GLY A 163 -1.57 35.41 -1.25
CA GLY A 163 -0.93 34.60 -2.27
C GLY A 163 -0.71 33.20 -1.71
N THR A 164 -1.56 32.27 -2.13
CA THR A 164 -1.35 30.84 -2.02
C THR A 164 0.09 30.54 -2.44
N ALA A 165 0.89 29.97 -1.55
CA ALA A 165 2.20 29.45 -1.91
C ALA A 165 2.02 28.26 -2.85
N ILE A 166 1.96 28.52 -4.15
CA ILE A 166 2.04 27.50 -5.19
C ILE A 166 3.51 27.07 -5.23
N PHE A 167 3.82 25.95 -4.57
CA PHE A 167 5.10 25.29 -4.75
C PHE A 167 5.15 24.71 -6.16
N PHE A 168 5.81 25.41 -7.08
CA PHE A 168 6.23 24.86 -8.36
C PHE A 168 7.33 23.82 -8.11
N LEU A 169 7.03 22.54 -8.33
CA LEU A 169 8.03 21.48 -8.39
C LEU A 169 8.59 21.40 -9.82
N PRO A 170 9.92 21.31 -10.03
CA PRO A 170 10.50 21.16 -11.35
C PRO A 170 10.12 19.81 -11.99
N ASN A 171 9.85 19.87 -13.29
CA ASN A 171 9.19 18.88 -14.13
C ASN A 171 10.04 17.64 -14.51
N GLN A 172 10.99 17.22 -13.66
CA GLN A 172 11.76 15.98 -13.88
C GLN A 172 12.19 15.36 -12.54
N ALA A 173 11.23 14.86 -11.77
CA ALA A 173 11.53 14.00 -10.63
C ALA A 173 11.83 12.58 -11.15
N ILE A 174 13.08 12.14 -11.01
CA ILE A 174 13.46 10.74 -11.24
C ILE A 174 12.82 9.92 -10.12
N PHE A 175 11.68 9.31 -10.45
CA PHE A 175 10.92 8.42 -9.61
C PHE A 175 11.77 7.19 -9.24
N LYS A 176 12.12 7.02 -7.96
CA LYS A 176 12.48 5.71 -7.42
C LYS A 176 11.18 5.10 -6.89
N PRO A 177 10.64 4.02 -7.51
CA PRO A 177 9.41 3.38 -7.06
C PRO A 177 9.43 3.15 -5.54
N PRO A 178 8.31 3.41 -4.86
CA PRO A 178 8.28 3.40 -3.41
C PRO A 178 8.54 2.00 -2.85
N LYS A 179 9.03 1.97 -1.62
CA LYS A 179 8.96 0.78 -0.76
C LYS A 179 7.48 0.35 -0.65
N ALA A 180 7.21 -0.94 -0.39
CA ALA A 180 5.83 -1.44 -0.29
C ALA A 180 4.95 -0.56 0.64
N ILE A 181 3.69 -0.34 0.25
CA ILE A 181 2.74 0.44 1.07
C ILE A 181 2.47 -0.32 2.37
N ARG A 182 2.56 0.36 3.51
CA ARG A 182 2.28 -0.20 4.83
C ARG A 182 0.80 -0.04 5.16
N GLY A 183 0.06 -1.13 5.06
CA GLY A 183 -1.39 -1.18 5.27
C GLY A 183 -2.16 -1.73 4.08
N GLY A 184 -3.49 -1.70 4.14
CA GLY A 184 -4.36 -2.19 3.08
C GLY A 184 -4.25 -3.71 2.90
N ILE A 185 -4.12 -4.18 1.66
CA ILE A 185 -3.95 -5.59 1.31
C ILE A 185 -2.76 -5.77 0.36
N PRO A 186 -1.50 -5.76 0.87
CA PRO A 186 -0.33 -6.15 0.10
C PRO A 186 -0.41 -7.63 -0.33
N LEU A 187 0.08 -7.92 -1.54
CA LEU A 187 0.19 -9.27 -2.08
C LEU A 187 1.59 -9.85 -1.82
N CYS A 188 1.68 -10.92 -1.03
CA CYS A 188 2.91 -11.66 -0.84
C CYS A 188 3.02 -12.74 -1.92
N PHE A 189 3.88 -12.54 -2.92
CA PHE A 189 4.17 -13.52 -3.98
C PHE A 189 5.53 -13.21 -4.61
N PRO A 190 6.34 -14.24 -4.94
CA PRO A 190 6.10 -15.68 -4.80
C PRO A 190 6.56 -16.27 -3.46
N GLN A 191 6.85 -15.40 -2.49
CA GLN A 191 7.41 -15.78 -1.20
C GLN A 191 6.66 -15.08 -0.08
N PHE A 192 6.39 -15.78 1.01
CA PHE A 192 5.97 -15.19 2.28
C PHE A 192 7.18 -14.96 3.19
N SER A 193 7.24 -13.81 3.85
CA SER A 193 8.34 -13.44 4.74
C SER A 193 9.71 -13.69 4.07
N ASN A 194 10.70 -14.15 4.84
CA ASN A 194 12.04 -14.52 4.39
C ASN A 194 12.21 -16.04 4.20
N LEU A 195 11.16 -16.76 3.75
CA LEU A 195 11.19 -18.22 3.60
C LEU A 195 12.03 -18.72 2.40
N GLY A 196 12.58 -17.83 1.58
CA GLY A 196 13.44 -18.18 0.45
C GLY A 196 14.44 -17.07 0.13
N SER A 197 15.00 -17.11 -1.07
CA SER A 197 16.12 -16.24 -1.48
C SER A 197 15.71 -14.83 -1.93
N LEU A 198 14.41 -14.57 -2.07
CA LEU A 198 13.91 -13.27 -2.47
C LEU A 198 13.78 -12.32 -1.27
N ASP A 199 13.67 -11.04 -1.57
CA ASP A 199 13.28 -10.03 -0.58
C ASP A 199 12.01 -10.44 0.15
N ALA A 200 11.87 -9.98 1.39
CA ALA A 200 10.77 -10.37 2.24
C ALA A 200 9.41 -10.11 1.58
N HIS A 201 8.57 -11.13 1.57
CA HIS A 201 7.25 -11.18 0.92
C HIS A 201 7.26 -11.12 -0.62
N GLY A 202 8.40 -11.40 -1.25
CA GLY A 202 8.54 -11.44 -2.70
C GLY A 202 8.41 -10.05 -3.33
N PHE A 203 7.98 -10.00 -4.59
CA PHE A 203 8.05 -8.80 -5.40
C PHE A 203 6.69 -8.32 -5.94
N ALA A 204 5.61 -9.10 -5.87
CA ALA A 204 4.32 -8.74 -6.49
C ALA A 204 3.80 -7.37 -6.03
N ARG A 205 3.89 -7.07 -4.72
CA ARG A 205 3.54 -5.78 -4.11
C ARG A 205 4.47 -4.61 -4.49
N ASN A 206 5.55 -4.89 -5.21
CA ASN A 206 6.57 -3.93 -5.61
C ASN A 206 6.70 -3.77 -7.14
N ARG A 207 5.70 -4.24 -7.90
CA ARG A 207 5.63 -4.11 -9.35
C ARG A 207 4.41 -3.29 -9.76
N VAL A 208 4.46 -2.63 -10.91
CA VAL A 208 3.27 -2.02 -11.52
C VAL A 208 2.51 -3.12 -12.25
N TRP A 209 1.22 -3.21 -11.96
CA TRP A 209 0.29 -4.12 -12.62
C TRP A 209 -0.45 -3.42 -13.74
N SER A 210 -0.86 -4.18 -14.74
CA SER A 210 -1.67 -3.69 -15.85
C SER A 210 -3.14 -4.06 -15.63
N ILE A 211 -4.06 -3.26 -16.14
CA ILE A 211 -5.48 -3.65 -16.24
C ILE A 211 -5.58 -4.78 -17.28
N ASP A 212 -6.24 -5.87 -16.90
CA ASP A 212 -6.46 -7.00 -17.80
C ASP A 212 -7.67 -6.71 -18.71
N THR A 213 -7.41 -6.54 -20.01
CA THR A 213 -8.43 -6.24 -21.01
C THR A 213 -9.11 -7.49 -21.56
N ASP A 214 -8.62 -8.69 -21.23
CA ASP A 214 -9.21 -9.98 -21.63
C ASP A 214 -9.37 -10.90 -20.41
N PRO A 215 -10.22 -10.50 -19.43
CA PRO A 215 -10.43 -11.30 -18.25
C PRO A 215 -11.29 -12.52 -18.57
N SER A 216 -10.85 -13.68 -18.08
CA SER A 216 -11.63 -14.92 -18.18
C SER A 216 -13.02 -14.72 -17.56
N PRO A 217 -14.11 -15.14 -18.24
CA PRO A 217 -15.47 -14.89 -17.79
C PRO A 217 -15.77 -15.56 -16.45
N PHE A 218 -16.49 -14.84 -15.58
CA PHE A 218 -16.88 -15.35 -14.27
C PHE A 218 -18.07 -16.30 -14.41
N PRO A 219 -18.15 -17.41 -13.65
CA PRO A 219 -19.30 -18.32 -13.70
C PRO A 219 -20.61 -17.66 -13.25
N THR A 220 -20.55 -16.54 -12.53
CA THR A 220 -21.72 -15.82 -12.04
C THR A 220 -21.60 -14.34 -12.41
N ASN A 221 -22.22 -13.95 -13.52
CA ASN A 221 -22.51 -12.55 -13.83
C ASN A 221 -23.59 -12.06 -12.86
N SER A 222 -23.24 -11.72 -11.62
CA SER A 222 -24.12 -10.91 -10.79
C SER A 222 -24.05 -9.47 -11.34
N PRO A 223 -25.14 -8.92 -11.91
CA PRO A 223 -25.12 -7.61 -12.57
C PRO A 223 -24.78 -6.45 -11.62
N ASN A 224 -24.78 -6.68 -10.30
CA ASN A 224 -24.57 -5.66 -9.28
C ASN A 224 -23.17 -5.70 -8.66
N LYS A 225 -22.23 -6.52 -9.17
CA LYS A 225 -20.88 -6.58 -8.62
C LYS A 225 -19.93 -5.76 -9.47
N VAL A 226 -19.37 -4.70 -8.90
CA VAL A 226 -18.37 -3.86 -9.54
C VAL A 226 -17.01 -4.53 -9.39
N SER A 227 -16.27 -4.71 -10.48
CA SER A 227 -14.96 -5.35 -10.41
C SER A 227 -13.95 -4.74 -11.36
N VAL A 228 -12.68 -4.91 -11.02
CA VAL A 228 -11.56 -4.71 -11.92
C VAL A 228 -10.65 -5.93 -11.94
N ASP A 229 -10.11 -6.23 -13.12
CA ASP A 229 -9.13 -7.27 -13.33
C ASP A 229 -7.76 -6.65 -13.62
N LEU A 230 -6.76 -7.18 -12.94
CA LEU A 230 -5.37 -6.76 -13.04
C LEU A 230 -4.51 -7.97 -13.39
N ILE A 231 -3.42 -7.75 -14.10
CA ILE A 231 -2.46 -8.78 -14.49
C ILE A 231 -1.03 -8.33 -14.27
N LEU A 232 -0.23 -9.23 -13.71
CA LEU A 232 1.21 -9.14 -13.60
C LEU A 232 1.84 -10.26 -14.43
N LYS A 233 2.77 -9.89 -15.30
CA LYS A 233 3.61 -10.79 -16.09
C LYS A 233 5.08 -10.54 -15.70
N PRO A 234 5.97 -11.53 -15.82
CA PRO A 234 7.39 -11.36 -15.51
C PRO A 234 8.01 -10.27 -16.39
N THR A 235 8.83 -9.43 -15.78
CA THR A 235 9.71 -8.50 -16.47
C THR A 235 11.10 -9.11 -16.68
N GLU A 236 11.94 -8.50 -17.51
CA GLU A 236 13.34 -8.93 -17.66
C GLU A 236 14.12 -8.88 -16.34
N GLU A 237 13.77 -7.99 -15.42
CA GLU A 237 14.36 -7.92 -14.08
C GLU A 237 13.91 -9.08 -13.19
N ASP A 238 12.62 -9.45 -13.25
CA ASP A 238 12.10 -10.60 -12.52
C ASP A 238 12.78 -11.89 -12.99
N MET A 239 12.99 -12.04 -14.29
CA MET A 239 13.67 -13.21 -14.85
C MET A 239 15.12 -13.37 -14.38
N LYS A 240 15.77 -12.31 -13.86
CA LYS A 240 17.12 -12.39 -13.27
C LYS A 240 17.10 -12.92 -11.84
N THR A 241 16.02 -12.68 -11.10
CA THR A 241 15.92 -12.99 -9.65
C THR A 241 15.06 -14.22 -9.38
N TRP A 242 14.04 -14.45 -10.21
CA TRP A 242 13.13 -15.58 -10.15
C TRP A 242 12.79 -16.01 -11.59
N PRO A 243 13.61 -16.90 -12.21
CA PRO A 243 13.58 -17.20 -13.64
C PRO A 243 12.43 -18.14 -14.02
N HIS A 244 11.19 -17.70 -13.79
CA HIS A 244 9.98 -18.44 -14.11
C HIS A 244 9.03 -17.55 -14.91
N SER A 245 8.47 -18.11 -15.97
CA SER A 245 7.38 -17.51 -16.73
C SER A 245 6.04 -17.83 -16.05
N TYR A 246 5.28 -16.78 -15.77
CA TYR A 246 3.96 -16.89 -15.13
C TYR A 246 3.00 -15.82 -15.64
N GLU A 247 1.71 -16.06 -15.43
CA GLU A 247 0.69 -15.03 -15.46
C GLU A 247 0.00 -14.99 -14.10
N PHE A 248 0.07 -13.85 -13.42
CA PHE A 248 -0.64 -13.62 -12.17
C PHE A 248 -1.77 -12.63 -12.44
N ARG A 249 -3.00 -13.14 -12.47
CA ARG A 249 -4.23 -12.35 -12.57
C ARG A 249 -4.85 -12.15 -11.18
N LEU A 250 -5.30 -10.93 -10.91
CA LEU A 250 -6.05 -10.55 -9.72
C LEU A 250 -7.37 -9.90 -10.14
N ARG A 251 -8.48 -10.42 -9.64
CA ARG A 251 -9.75 -9.70 -9.65
C ARG A 251 -10.00 -9.09 -8.28
N VAL A 252 -10.29 -7.80 -8.26
CA VAL A 252 -10.84 -7.10 -7.09
C VAL A 252 -12.28 -6.75 -7.38
N ALA A 253 -13.21 -7.14 -6.51
CA ALA A 253 -14.62 -6.97 -6.75
C ALA A 253 -15.36 -6.54 -5.48
N LEU A 254 -16.13 -5.46 -5.60
CA LEU A 254 -16.99 -4.91 -4.56
C LEU A 254 -18.43 -5.35 -4.82
N GLY A 255 -18.98 -6.14 -3.90
CA GLY A 255 -20.34 -6.63 -3.97
C GLY A 255 -21.38 -5.62 -3.47
N PRO A 256 -22.66 -5.85 -3.80
CA PRO A 256 -23.76 -4.97 -3.41
C PRO A 256 -24.06 -4.96 -1.91
N GLY A 257 -23.43 -5.83 -1.12
CA GLY A 257 -23.47 -5.77 0.34
C GLY A 257 -22.33 -4.96 0.95
N GLY A 258 -21.48 -4.35 0.13
CA GLY A 258 -20.21 -3.78 0.56
C GLY A 258 -19.12 -4.83 0.79
N ASP A 259 -19.37 -6.10 0.45
CA ASP A 259 -18.37 -7.18 0.57
C ASP A 259 -17.23 -7.00 -0.44
N LEU A 260 -15.99 -7.12 0.03
CA LEU A 260 -14.80 -7.01 -0.80
C LEU A 260 -14.25 -8.40 -1.11
N THR A 261 -14.18 -8.76 -2.38
CA THR A 261 -13.65 -10.05 -2.84
C THR A 261 -12.37 -9.85 -3.64
N LEU A 262 -11.31 -10.58 -3.29
CA LEU A 262 -10.06 -10.69 -4.04
C LEU A 262 -9.90 -12.13 -4.53
N ILE A 263 -9.56 -12.29 -5.81
CA ILE A 263 -9.35 -13.61 -6.42
C ILE A 263 -8.08 -13.58 -7.24
N SER A 264 -7.11 -14.37 -6.81
CA SER A 264 -5.82 -14.54 -7.45
C SER A 264 -5.80 -15.83 -8.26
N ARG A 265 -5.38 -15.74 -9.52
CA ARG A 265 -5.12 -16.87 -10.41
C ARG A 265 -3.68 -16.78 -10.88
N ILE A 266 -2.89 -17.78 -10.58
CA ILE A 266 -1.47 -17.84 -10.95
C ILE A 266 -1.29 -19.04 -11.85
N ARG A 267 -0.86 -18.79 -13.09
CA ARG A 267 -0.62 -19.83 -14.09
C ARG A 267 0.86 -19.95 -14.37
N ASN A 268 1.34 -21.18 -14.46
CA ASN A 268 2.68 -21.45 -14.97
C ASN A 268 2.67 -21.42 -16.51
N THR A 269 3.40 -20.48 -17.10
CA THR A 269 3.51 -20.27 -18.55
C THR A 269 4.90 -20.61 -19.08
N ASN A 270 5.70 -21.36 -18.32
CA ASN A 270 6.98 -21.88 -18.79
C ASN A 270 6.78 -22.75 -20.04
N THR A 271 7.58 -22.47 -21.07
CA THR A 271 7.66 -23.29 -22.29
C THR A 271 8.77 -24.34 -22.21
N ASP A 272 9.65 -24.25 -21.21
CA ASP A 272 10.80 -25.12 -21.01
C ASP A 272 10.48 -26.41 -20.23
N GLY A 273 9.21 -26.65 -19.92
CA GLY A 273 8.75 -27.84 -19.21
C GLY A 273 8.94 -27.78 -17.69
N LYS A 274 9.47 -26.69 -17.11
CA LYS A 274 9.80 -26.66 -15.68
C LYS A 274 8.63 -26.23 -14.79
N PRO A 275 8.38 -26.94 -13.67
CA PRO A 275 7.49 -26.45 -12.63
C PRO A 275 8.14 -25.30 -11.86
N PHE A 276 7.34 -24.51 -11.16
CA PHE A 276 7.82 -23.62 -10.10
C PHE A 276 7.01 -23.78 -8.83
N THR A 277 7.59 -23.36 -7.72
CA THR A 277 6.98 -23.43 -6.39
C THR A 277 6.93 -22.04 -5.78
N PHE A 278 5.83 -21.72 -5.08
CA PHE A 278 5.64 -20.43 -4.43
C PHE A 278 4.83 -20.56 -3.13
N THR A 279 4.92 -19.53 -2.30
CA THR A 279 3.99 -19.29 -1.19
C THR A 279 3.20 -18.00 -1.47
N PHE A 280 2.05 -17.87 -0.83
CA PHE A 280 1.12 -16.77 -1.11
C PHE A 280 0.45 -16.26 0.17
N ALA A 281 0.21 -14.96 0.26
CA ALA A 281 -0.66 -14.38 1.29
C ALA A 281 -1.31 -13.07 0.82
N TYR A 282 -2.58 -12.88 1.20
CA TYR A 282 -3.21 -11.57 1.26
C TYR A 282 -2.93 -10.95 2.62
N HIS A 283 -1.99 -10.01 2.70
CA HIS A 283 -1.52 -9.46 3.97
C HIS A 283 -2.48 -8.38 4.52
N THR A 284 -3.75 -8.72 4.76
CA THR A 284 -4.82 -7.75 5.05
C THR A 284 -4.65 -7.07 6.41
N TYR A 285 -4.61 -5.73 6.41
CA TYR A 285 -4.61 -4.87 7.59
C TYR A 285 -6.02 -4.36 7.86
N PHE A 286 -6.68 -4.88 8.89
CA PHE A 286 -7.98 -4.37 9.33
C PHE A 286 -7.79 -3.12 10.17
N SER A 287 -8.60 -2.09 9.89
CA SER A 287 -8.77 -0.94 10.79
C SER A 287 -9.63 -1.41 11.94
N VAL A 288 -9.13 -1.34 13.18
CA VAL A 288 -9.86 -1.72 14.40
C VAL A 288 -9.96 -0.53 15.35
N SER A 289 -10.89 -0.59 16.31
CA SER A 289 -11.08 0.43 17.34
C SER A 289 -9.85 0.58 18.26
N ASP A 290 -9.60 -0.43 19.07
CA ASP A 290 -8.47 -0.61 19.95
C ASP A 290 -8.11 -2.10 19.96
N ILE A 291 -6.84 -2.43 19.73
CA ILE A 291 -6.35 -3.81 19.68
C ILE A 291 -6.64 -4.60 20.96
N SER A 292 -6.77 -3.92 22.11
CA SER A 292 -7.16 -4.54 23.39
C SER A 292 -8.64 -4.93 23.47
N GLU A 293 -9.50 -4.32 22.66
CA GLU A 293 -10.94 -4.60 22.55
C GLU A 293 -11.27 -5.52 21.36
N VAL A 294 -10.24 -6.14 20.76
CA VAL A 294 -10.36 -7.00 19.59
C VAL A 294 -9.99 -8.43 19.93
N ARG A 295 -10.74 -9.38 19.37
CA ARG A 295 -10.37 -10.79 19.38
C ARG A 295 -10.60 -11.47 18.05
N VAL A 296 -9.84 -12.53 17.78
CA VAL A 296 -10.01 -13.38 16.60
C VAL A 296 -10.59 -14.72 17.03
N GLU A 297 -11.63 -15.16 16.31
CA GLU A 297 -12.32 -16.45 16.50
C GLU A 297 -12.21 -17.32 15.23
N GLY A 298 -12.25 -18.64 15.41
CA GLY A 298 -12.13 -19.65 14.36
C GLY A 298 -10.71 -20.23 14.18
N LEU A 299 -9.80 -19.92 15.11
CA LEU A 299 -8.40 -20.38 15.11
C LEU A 299 -8.02 -21.13 16.40
N GLU A 300 -9.01 -21.38 17.26
CA GLU A 300 -8.87 -22.09 18.53
C GLU A 300 -8.40 -23.52 18.27
N THR A 301 -7.61 -24.09 19.18
CA THR A 301 -7.12 -25.49 19.13
C THR A 301 -6.22 -25.84 17.93
N LEU A 302 -5.93 -24.88 17.05
CA LEU A 302 -5.09 -25.12 15.87
C LEU A 302 -3.60 -25.05 16.21
N ASP A 303 -2.83 -25.81 15.44
CA ASP A 303 -1.37 -25.65 15.42
C ASP A 303 -1.01 -24.34 14.70
N TYR A 304 -0.01 -23.65 15.23
CA TYR A 304 0.59 -22.48 14.62
C TYR A 304 2.12 -22.51 14.70
N LEU A 305 2.78 -21.83 13.76
CA LEU A 305 4.20 -21.51 13.84
C LEU A 305 4.36 -20.11 14.44
N ASP A 306 5.14 -20.00 15.51
CA ASP A 306 5.43 -18.72 16.17
C ASP A 306 6.70 -18.08 15.60
N ASN A 307 6.55 -17.01 14.81
CA ASN A 307 7.69 -16.30 14.23
C ASN A 307 8.56 -15.61 15.28
N MET A 308 8.03 -15.31 16.47
CA MET A 308 8.80 -14.75 17.59
C MET A 308 9.68 -15.81 18.27
N GLN A 309 9.36 -17.09 18.07
CA GLN A 309 10.11 -18.24 18.61
C GLN A 309 10.75 -19.07 17.48
N ASN A 310 11.30 -18.42 16.46
CA ASN A 310 11.96 -19.08 15.33
C ASN A 310 11.09 -20.14 14.63
N ARG A 311 9.79 -19.86 14.44
CA ARG A 311 8.79 -20.77 13.86
C ARG A 311 8.61 -22.07 14.66
N LYS A 312 8.78 -22.01 15.98
CA LYS A 312 8.40 -23.13 16.85
C LYS A 312 6.92 -23.44 16.63
N ARG A 313 6.61 -24.72 16.41
CA ARG A 313 5.23 -25.21 16.34
C ARG A 313 4.65 -25.29 17.75
N CYS A 314 3.49 -24.68 17.92
CA CYS A 314 2.70 -24.62 19.15
C CYS A 314 1.23 -24.90 18.80
N THR A 315 0.40 -25.16 19.81
CA THR A 315 -1.05 -25.36 19.63
C THR A 315 -1.79 -24.32 20.43
N GLU A 316 -2.73 -23.61 19.80
CA GLU A 316 -3.54 -22.57 20.46
C GLU A 316 -4.46 -23.19 21.52
N GLN A 317 -4.47 -22.60 22.72
CA GLN A 317 -5.22 -23.12 23.87
C GLN A 317 -6.33 -22.16 24.32
N GLY A 318 -6.32 -20.91 23.87
CA GLY A 318 -7.36 -19.94 24.21
C GLY A 318 -8.67 -20.20 23.46
N ASP A 319 -9.79 -19.80 24.09
CA ASP A 319 -11.12 -19.80 23.48
C ASP A 319 -11.28 -18.73 22.38
N ALA A 320 -10.36 -17.76 22.36
CA ALA A 320 -10.20 -16.76 21.32
C ALA A 320 -8.78 -16.20 21.38
N ILE A 321 -8.34 -15.56 20.30
CA ILE A 321 -7.02 -14.92 20.23
C ILE A 321 -7.21 -13.47 20.66
N THR A 322 -6.59 -13.10 21.79
CA THR A 322 -6.53 -11.74 22.32
C THR A 322 -5.10 -11.20 22.25
N PHE A 323 -4.94 -9.90 22.48
CA PHE A 323 -3.68 -9.19 22.22
C PHE A 323 -3.22 -8.40 23.45
N GLU A 324 -2.18 -8.91 24.12
CA GLU A 324 -1.52 -8.24 25.25
C GLU A 324 -0.02 -7.96 24.98
N SER A 325 0.48 -8.41 23.83
CA SER A 325 1.86 -8.30 23.39
C SER A 325 1.99 -8.40 21.87
N GLU A 326 3.22 -8.34 21.36
CA GLU A 326 3.50 -8.66 19.96
C GLU A 326 3.03 -10.08 19.62
N VAL A 327 2.33 -10.21 18.49
CA VAL A 327 1.86 -11.48 17.94
C VAL A 327 2.33 -11.57 16.49
N ASP A 328 2.93 -12.70 16.13
CA ASP A 328 3.36 -13.02 14.77
C ASP A 328 3.24 -14.55 14.58
N LYS A 329 2.01 -15.01 14.35
CA LYS A 329 1.65 -16.44 14.35
C LYS A 329 1.11 -16.87 12.99
N ILE A 330 1.58 -18.01 12.48
CA ILE A 330 1.08 -18.64 11.25
C ILE A 330 0.25 -19.86 11.65
N TYR A 331 -1.07 -19.75 11.66
CA TYR A 331 -2.00 -20.85 11.93
C TYR A 331 -2.13 -21.76 10.71
N LEU A 332 -2.09 -23.07 10.97
CA LEU A 332 -2.01 -24.11 9.94
C LEU A 332 -3.36 -24.76 9.71
N SER A 333 -3.67 -25.11 8.45
CA SER A 333 -4.89 -25.86 8.09
C SER A 333 -6.19 -25.27 8.68
N THR A 334 -6.29 -23.94 8.60
CA THR A 334 -7.36 -23.15 9.22
C THR A 334 -8.70 -23.33 8.50
N PRO A 335 -9.83 -23.17 9.21
CA PRO A 335 -11.16 -23.17 8.60
C PRO A 335 -11.28 -22.15 7.46
N THR A 336 -12.28 -22.33 6.60
CA THR A 336 -12.56 -21.39 5.51
C THR A 336 -13.16 -20.07 5.98
N LYS A 337 -13.56 -19.97 7.26
CA LYS A 337 -14.14 -18.76 7.86
C LYS A 337 -13.37 -18.39 9.12
N ILE A 338 -12.95 -17.13 9.22
CA ILE A 338 -12.31 -16.52 10.40
C ILE A 338 -13.08 -15.25 10.75
N ALA A 339 -13.27 -14.97 12.03
CA ALA A 339 -13.99 -13.79 12.51
C ALA A 339 -13.07 -12.91 13.36
N ILE A 340 -13.15 -11.59 13.17
CA ILE A 340 -12.46 -10.59 14.01
C ILE A 340 -13.55 -9.75 14.64
N LEU A 341 -13.70 -9.85 15.96
CA LEU A 341 -14.71 -9.13 16.72
C LEU A 341 -14.06 -7.88 17.30
N ASP A 342 -14.62 -6.73 16.96
CA ASP A 342 -14.26 -5.41 17.45
C ASP A 342 -15.40 -4.96 18.37
N HIS A 343 -15.18 -5.09 19.69
CA HIS A 343 -16.23 -4.90 20.70
C HIS A 343 -16.66 -3.45 20.80
N GLU A 344 -15.72 -2.52 20.80
CA GLU A 344 -16.00 -1.09 20.95
C GLU A 344 -16.84 -0.56 19.78
N LYS A 345 -16.50 -0.91 18.53
CA LYS A 345 -17.30 -0.54 17.35
C LYS A 345 -18.51 -1.44 17.12
N LYS A 346 -18.71 -2.47 17.96
CA LYS A 346 -19.81 -3.44 17.84
C LYS A 346 -19.92 -4.01 16.42
N ARG A 347 -18.79 -4.39 15.83
CA ARG A 347 -18.73 -4.98 14.48
C ARG A 347 -17.85 -6.21 14.45
N THR A 348 -18.11 -7.06 13.47
CA THR A 348 -17.34 -8.27 13.19
C THR A 348 -16.88 -8.24 11.74
N PHE A 349 -15.57 -8.32 11.53
CA PHE A 349 -15.04 -8.66 10.21
C PHE A 349 -15.10 -10.18 10.03
N VAL A 350 -15.59 -10.60 8.87
CA VAL A 350 -15.63 -12.01 8.48
C VAL A 350 -14.76 -12.20 7.25
N ILE A 351 -13.77 -13.07 7.38
CA ILE A 351 -12.90 -13.49 6.30
C ILE A 351 -13.39 -14.86 5.83
N ARG A 352 -13.70 -14.99 4.54
CA ARG A 352 -13.95 -16.28 3.88
C ARG A 352 -12.84 -16.56 2.88
N LYS A 353 -12.23 -17.74 2.96
CA LYS A 353 -11.09 -18.12 2.12
C LYS A 353 -11.27 -19.47 1.42
N ASP A 354 -10.77 -19.55 0.19
CA ASP A 354 -10.73 -20.75 -0.64
C ASP A 354 -9.35 -20.86 -1.32
N GLY A 355 -8.79 -22.07 -1.42
CA GLY A 355 -7.44 -22.31 -1.93
C GLY A 355 -6.29 -21.79 -1.05
N LEU A 356 -6.60 -21.32 0.16
CA LEU A 356 -5.68 -20.71 1.13
C LEU A 356 -5.79 -21.46 2.46
N PRO A 357 -4.97 -22.50 2.70
CA PRO A 357 -5.09 -23.38 3.85
C PRO A 357 -4.64 -22.75 5.17
N ASP A 358 -3.79 -21.73 5.14
CA ASP A 358 -3.17 -21.15 6.33
C ASP A 358 -3.74 -19.76 6.62
N ALA A 359 -3.53 -19.27 7.84
CA ALA A 359 -3.81 -17.88 8.18
C ALA A 359 -2.71 -17.28 9.05
N VAL A 360 -2.37 -16.01 8.84
CA VAL A 360 -1.41 -15.30 9.70
C VAL A 360 -2.16 -14.32 10.57
N VAL A 361 -1.82 -14.24 11.85
CA VAL A 361 -2.27 -13.18 12.75
C VAL A 361 -1.04 -12.40 13.20
N TRP A 362 -1.06 -11.09 12.92
CA TRP A 362 0.06 -10.22 13.22
C TRP A 362 -0.37 -8.87 13.80
N ASN A 363 0.27 -8.48 14.90
CA ASN A 363 0.27 -7.12 15.41
C ASN A 363 1.69 -6.82 15.94
N PRO A 364 2.34 -5.73 15.50
CA PRO A 364 3.73 -5.45 15.87
C PRO A 364 3.92 -5.09 17.35
N TRP A 365 2.87 -4.63 18.03
CA TRP A 365 2.96 -4.03 19.35
C TRP A 365 3.94 -2.84 19.42
N ASP A 366 4.11 -2.30 20.63
CA ASP A 366 4.82 -1.04 20.87
C ASP A 366 6.27 -1.04 20.34
N LYS A 367 7.07 -2.03 20.75
CA LYS A 367 8.51 -2.03 20.45
C LYS A 367 8.80 -2.15 18.94
N LYS A 368 8.08 -3.00 18.22
CA LYS A 368 8.28 -3.19 16.78
C LYS A 368 7.66 -2.04 15.98
N ALA A 369 6.53 -1.49 16.42
CA ALA A 369 5.93 -0.30 15.80
C ALA A 369 6.95 0.86 15.74
N LYS A 370 7.59 1.19 16.86
CA LYS A 370 8.63 2.23 16.95
C LYS A 370 9.86 1.97 16.07
N ALA A 371 10.16 0.70 15.76
CA ALA A 371 11.27 0.33 14.90
C ALA A 371 10.93 0.44 13.40
N LEU A 372 9.65 0.49 13.05
CA LEU A 372 9.18 0.55 11.67
C LEU A 372 9.16 2.01 11.18
N THR A 373 10.12 2.39 10.33
CA THR A 373 10.25 3.77 9.81
C THR A 373 9.08 4.29 8.99
N ASP A 374 8.19 3.39 8.54
CA ASP A 374 7.01 3.67 7.73
C ASP A 374 5.70 3.41 8.50
N PHE A 375 5.75 3.45 9.83
CA PHE A 375 4.65 3.16 10.75
C PHE A 375 4.72 4.12 11.95
N GLY A 376 3.58 4.63 12.41
CA GLY A 376 3.51 5.49 13.58
C GLY A 376 3.64 4.70 14.89
N ASP A 377 4.27 5.30 15.90
CA ASP A 377 4.59 4.63 17.18
C ASP A 377 3.37 3.98 17.85
N ASP A 378 2.21 4.63 17.80
CA ASP A 378 0.95 4.16 18.40
C ASP A 378 -0.02 3.52 17.40
N GLU A 379 0.33 3.45 16.11
CA GLU A 379 -0.58 2.94 15.07
C GLU A 379 -0.93 1.45 15.24
N TYR A 380 -0.13 0.70 15.99
CA TYR A 380 -0.40 -0.72 16.28
C TYR A 380 -1.69 -0.92 17.07
N LYS A 381 -2.15 0.10 17.80
CA LYS A 381 -3.40 0.06 18.57
C LYS A 381 -4.64 0.01 17.70
N HIS A 382 -4.56 0.49 16.46
CA HIS A 382 -5.72 0.66 15.58
C HIS A 382 -5.67 -0.26 14.35
N MET A 383 -4.82 -1.30 14.40
CA MET A 383 -4.64 -2.24 13.32
C MET A 383 -4.54 -3.67 13.81
N LEU A 384 -5.03 -4.60 12.99
CA LEU A 384 -4.75 -6.01 13.15
C LEU A 384 -4.57 -6.64 11.77
N CYS A 385 -3.50 -7.41 11.58
CA CYS A 385 -3.36 -8.24 10.39
C CYS A 385 -3.96 -9.62 10.64
N VAL A 386 -4.90 -10.01 9.77
CA VAL A 386 -5.35 -11.39 9.63
C VAL A 386 -5.31 -11.74 8.15
N GLU A 387 -4.40 -12.63 7.78
CA GLU A 387 -4.00 -12.85 6.39
C GLU A 387 -4.48 -14.22 5.92
N ALA A 388 -5.24 -14.30 4.83
CA ALA A 388 -5.50 -15.59 4.20
C ALA A 388 -4.29 -16.02 3.35
N ALA A 389 -3.76 -17.22 3.58
CA ALA A 389 -2.45 -17.58 3.08
C ALA A 389 -2.29 -19.07 2.68
N ALA A 390 -1.22 -19.35 1.94
CA ALA A 390 -0.69 -20.68 1.63
C ALA A 390 0.83 -20.64 1.84
N ILE A 391 1.28 -21.08 3.01
CA ILE A 391 2.66 -20.87 3.50
C ILE A 391 3.33 -22.19 3.86
N GLU A 392 2.74 -22.98 4.77
CA GLU A 392 3.37 -24.19 5.34
C GLU A 392 3.67 -25.22 4.25
N LYS A 393 2.73 -25.40 3.32
CA LYS A 393 2.90 -26.21 2.13
C LYS A 393 2.93 -25.29 0.91
N PRO A 394 4.12 -25.00 0.35
CA PRO A 394 4.23 -24.24 -0.87
C PRO A 394 3.45 -24.89 -2.01
N ILE A 395 2.91 -24.06 -2.90
CA ILE A 395 2.15 -24.48 -4.07
C ILE A 395 3.14 -24.72 -5.21
N THR A 396 3.10 -25.91 -5.82
CA THR A 396 3.89 -26.24 -7.02
C THR A 396 2.96 -26.32 -8.23
N LEU A 397 3.31 -25.60 -9.30
CA LEU A 397 2.59 -25.64 -10.58
C LEU A 397 3.47 -26.19 -11.67
N LYS A 398 3.02 -27.24 -12.36
CA LYS A 398 3.61 -27.71 -13.62
C LYS A 398 3.24 -26.75 -14.76
N PRO A 399 3.99 -26.76 -15.87
CA PRO A 399 3.66 -25.96 -17.04
C PRO A 399 2.19 -26.12 -17.47
N GLY A 400 1.50 -25.00 -17.67
CA GLY A 400 0.10 -24.96 -18.05
C GLY A 400 -0.90 -25.04 -16.88
N GLU A 401 -0.50 -25.55 -15.71
CA GLU A 401 -1.34 -25.59 -14.50
C GLU A 401 -1.57 -24.18 -13.94
N GLU A 402 -2.71 -24.04 -13.25
CA GLU A 402 -3.13 -22.80 -12.62
C GLU A 402 -3.59 -23.06 -11.20
N TRP A 403 -3.14 -22.22 -10.26
CA TRP A 403 -3.65 -22.17 -8.90
C TRP A 403 -4.63 -21.01 -8.75
N ARG A 404 -5.66 -21.20 -7.91
CA ARG A 404 -6.62 -20.17 -7.53
C ARG A 404 -6.67 -20.01 -6.01
N GLY A 405 -6.52 -18.78 -5.55
CA GLY A 405 -6.81 -18.35 -4.18
C GLY A 405 -7.92 -17.30 -4.17
N ARG A 406 -8.79 -17.35 -3.16
CA ARG A 406 -9.88 -16.38 -2.99
C ARG A 406 -9.98 -15.95 -1.54
N GLN A 407 -10.13 -14.65 -1.33
CA GLN A 407 -10.50 -14.03 -0.06
C GLN A 407 -11.75 -13.18 -0.27
N GLU A 408 -12.72 -13.31 0.62
CA GLU A 408 -13.91 -12.46 0.68
C GLU A 408 -14.00 -11.88 2.09
N LEU A 409 -14.17 -10.56 2.16
CA LEU A 409 -14.23 -9.77 3.37
C LEU A 409 -15.61 -9.14 3.49
N SER A 410 -16.19 -9.21 4.67
CA SER A 410 -17.42 -8.49 5.01
C SER A 410 -17.34 -7.93 6.42
N ALA A 411 -17.84 -6.72 6.64
CA ALA A 411 -18.07 -6.17 7.98
C ALA A 411 -19.56 -6.25 8.30
N VAL A 412 -19.91 -6.87 9.42
CA VAL A 412 -21.31 -7.02 9.87
C VAL A 412 -21.46 -6.50 11.30
N PRO A 413 -22.63 -6.00 11.71
CA PRO A 413 -22.86 -5.66 13.11
C PRO A 413 -22.63 -6.87 14.03
N SER A 414 -22.01 -6.62 15.18
CA SER A 414 -21.84 -7.61 16.25
C SER A 414 -23.17 -7.78 17.00
N SER A 415 -24.18 -8.32 16.34
CA SER A 415 -25.42 -8.78 16.98
C SER A 415 -25.41 -10.28 17.30
N TYR A 416 -24.24 -10.93 17.23
CA TYR A 416 -24.10 -12.37 17.40
C TYR A 416 -23.06 -12.71 18.46
N CYS A 417 -23.52 -12.85 19.71
CA CYS A 417 -22.83 -13.72 20.66
C CYS A 417 -22.88 -15.15 20.11
N SER A 418 -21.72 -15.77 19.96
CA SER A 418 -21.46 -17.21 20.02
C SER A 418 -22.69 -18.14 19.82
N GLY A 419 -22.86 -18.65 18.60
CA GLY A 419 -23.70 -19.83 18.34
C GLY A 419 -25.08 -19.52 17.76
N GLN A 420 -25.26 -19.89 16.49
CA GLN A 420 -26.54 -19.97 15.76
C GLN A 420 -27.33 -18.66 15.62
N LEU A 421 -27.40 -18.16 14.38
CA LEU A 421 -28.60 -18.13 13.57
C LEU A 421 -28.24 -17.47 12.23
N ASP A 422 -28.52 -18.15 11.13
CA ASP A 422 -28.46 -17.56 9.79
C ASP A 422 -29.57 -16.50 9.71
N PRO A 423 -29.28 -15.23 9.35
CA PRO A 423 -30.29 -14.19 9.16
C PRO A 423 -31.43 -14.61 8.21
N ARG A 424 -31.14 -15.53 7.27
CA ARG A 424 -32.14 -16.09 6.36
C ARG A 424 -33.11 -17.07 7.02
N LYS A 425 -32.72 -17.70 8.13
CA LYS A 425 -33.59 -18.61 8.89
C LYS A 425 -34.57 -17.85 9.79
N VAL A 426 -34.17 -16.70 10.32
CA VAL A 426 -35.03 -15.86 11.17
C VAL A 426 -36.21 -15.26 10.38
N LEU A 427 -36.02 -14.95 9.10
CA LEU A 427 -37.09 -14.45 8.22
C LEU A 427 -38.03 -15.54 7.71
N GLN A 428 -37.66 -16.83 7.81
CA GLN A 428 -38.47 -17.95 7.31
C GLN A 428 -39.16 -18.76 8.41
N GLY A 429 -38.93 -18.47 9.70
CA GLY A 429 -39.67 -19.08 10.81
C GLY A 429 -39.67 -20.62 10.79
N ILE A 430 -38.50 -21.23 10.54
CA ILE A 430 -38.29 -22.68 10.72
C ILE A 430 -37.41 -22.91 11.95
#